data_AF-A0A077ZFN1-F1
#
_entry.id   AF-A0A077ZFN1-F1
#
_cell.length_a   1.000
_cell.length_b   1.000
_cell.length_c   1.000
_cell.angle_alpha   90.00
_cell.angle_beta   90.00
_cell.angle_gamma   90.00
#
_symmetry.space_group_name_H-M   'P 1'
#
loop_
_entity.id
_entity.type
_entity.pdbx_description
1 polymer ?
#
loop_
_entity_poly.entity_id
_entity_poly.type
_entity_poly.pdbx_seq_one_letter_code
_entity_poly.pdbx_strand_id
1 'polypeptide(L)'
;MTTTTSVKHRDFVTESMAGKDVSAVAGIGEAYAKKLREEGFDEASVLFGQFLLLRKDEEKFADWLKEFAGVNTRHARACASCFAEWALQHM
;
A
#
# COMPACT_ATOMS: atom_id res chain seq x y z
N MET A 1 17.94 -3.61 -14.51
CA MET A 1 18.08 -2.68 -13.37
C MET A 1 17.66 -3.44 -12.12
N THR A 2 18.55 -3.62 -11.15
CA THR A 2 18.21 -4.22 -9.85
C THR A 2 17.50 -3.16 -9.01
N THR A 3 16.18 -3.16 -9.02
CA THR A 3 15.37 -2.31 -8.15
C THR A 3 15.47 -2.82 -6.72
N THR A 4 16.19 -2.10 -5.86
CA THR A 4 16.24 -2.41 -4.43
C THR A 4 14.91 -2.00 -3.79
N THR A 5 14.18 -2.96 -3.22
CA THR A 5 12.98 -2.68 -2.43
C THR A 5 13.36 -2.16 -1.04
N SER A 6 12.46 -1.40 -0.40
CA SER A 6 12.70 -0.91 0.95
C SER A 6 12.63 -2.05 1.98
N VAL A 7 13.28 -1.88 3.13
CA VAL A 7 13.16 -2.82 4.28
C VAL A 7 11.68 -3.05 4.61
N LYS A 8 10.92 -1.96 4.70
CA LYS A 8 9.48 -1.99 4.96
C LYS A 8 8.68 -2.81 3.95
N HIS A 9 9.03 -2.73 2.67
CA HIS A 9 8.42 -3.55 1.62
C HIS A 9 8.70 -5.02 1.87
N ARG A 10 9.97 -5.37 2.06
CA ARG A 10 10.39 -6.76 2.30
C ARG A 10 9.69 -7.34 3.53
N ASP A 11 9.68 -6.61 4.63
CA ASP A 11 9.07 -7.07 5.88
C ASP A 11 7.54 -7.20 5.76
N PHE A 12 6.90 -6.35 4.95
CA PHE A 12 5.47 -6.44 4.70
C PHE A 12 5.11 -7.68 3.87
N VAL A 13 5.84 -7.97 2.79
CA VAL A 13 5.52 -9.08 1.86
C VAL A 13 5.82 -10.47 2.44
N THR A 14 6.72 -10.59 3.44
CA THR A 14 7.08 -11.88 4.03
C THR A 14 6.08 -12.41 5.06
N GLU A 15 5.09 -11.62 5.46
CA GLU A 15 4.18 -11.94 6.56
C GLU A 15 2.71 -11.66 6.20
N SER A 16 1.79 -12.16 7.03
CA SER A 16 0.38 -11.78 6.94
C SER A 16 0.19 -10.28 7.15
N MET A 17 -0.75 -9.67 6.40
CA MET A 17 -1.11 -8.27 6.61
C MET A 17 -2.15 -8.06 7.73
N ALA A 18 -2.76 -9.13 8.25
CA ALA A 18 -3.84 -9.04 9.22
C ALA A 18 -3.39 -8.27 10.47
N GLY A 19 -4.16 -7.24 10.85
CA GLY A 19 -3.89 -6.39 12.01
C GLY A 19 -2.69 -5.44 11.88
N LYS A 20 -2.03 -5.38 10.71
CA LYS A 20 -1.00 -4.37 10.46
C LYS A 20 -1.67 -3.01 10.23
N ASP A 21 -1.21 -1.99 10.94
CA ASP A 21 -1.59 -0.61 10.67
C ASP A 21 -1.21 -0.21 9.23
N VAL A 22 -1.98 0.68 8.61
CA VAL A 22 -1.74 1.15 7.24
C VAL A 22 -0.34 1.77 7.05
N SER A 23 0.25 2.30 8.11
CA SER A 23 1.61 2.80 8.14
C SER A 23 2.65 1.70 8.11
N ALA A 24 2.31 0.41 8.14
CA ALA A 24 3.26 -0.68 7.87
C ALA A 24 3.52 -0.87 6.37
N VAL A 25 2.64 -0.37 5.49
CA VAL A 25 2.75 -0.57 4.04
C VAL A 25 3.89 0.28 3.47
N ALA A 26 4.67 -0.28 2.54
CA ALA A 26 5.69 0.48 1.84
C ALA A 26 5.09 1.67 1.11
N GLY A 27 5.80 2.80 1.08
CA GLY A 27 5.28 4.05 0.51
C GLY A 27 4.36 4.84 1.46
N ILE A 28 3.74 4.23 2.47
CA ILE A 28 2.89 4.95 3.43
C ILE A 28 3.71 5.34 4.66
N GLY A 29 4.00 6.63 4.82
CA GLY A 29 4.58 7.19 6.06
C GLY A 29 3.50 7.72 7.00
N GLU A 30 3.85 8.04 8.25
CA GLU A 30 2.86 8.49 9.27
C GLU A 30 2.00 9.68 8.83
N ALA A 31 2.54 10.62 8.05
CA ALA A 31 1.76 11.73 7.53
C ALA A 31 0.63 11.29 6.58
N TYR A 32 0.88 10.26 5.75
CA TYR A 32 -0.13 9.68 4.88
C TYR A 32 -1.05 8.71 5.64
N ALA A 33 -0.49 7.92 6.55
CA ALA A 33 -1.25 7.03 7.41
C ALA A 33 -2.28 7.78 8.25
N LYS A 34 -1.93 8.95 8.80
CA LYS A 34 -2.88 9.80 9.53
C LYS A 34 -4.11 10.15 8.70
N LYS A 35 -3.91 10.61 7.45
CA LYS A 35 -5.02 10.93 6.54
C LYS A 35 -5.86 9.70 6.19
N LEU A 36 -5.20 8.58 5.93
CA LEU A 36 -5.88 7.31 5.63
C LEU A 36 -6.73 6.84 6.82
N ARG A 37 -6.19 6.87 8.04
CA ARG A 37 -6.92 6.57 9.28
C ARG A 37 -8.14 7.48 9.47
N GLU A 38 -8.01 8.79 9.20
CA GLU A 38 -9.12 9.75 9.27
C GLU A 38 -10.28 9.41 8.31
N GLU A 39 -9.97 8.76 7.18
CA GLU A 39 -10.96 8.30 6.19
C GLU A 39 -11.39 6.83 6.38
N GLY A 40 -10.98 6.16 7.47
CA GLY A 40 -11.34 4.77 7.77
C GLY A 40 -10.45 3.70 7.12
N PHE A 41 -9.29 4.08 6.59
CA PHE A 41 -8.23 3.19 6.08
C PHE A 41 -7.11 3.03 7.11
N ASP A 42 -7.45 2.62 8.33
CA ASP A 42 -6.52 2.46 9.44
C ASP A 42 -5.72 1.15 9.38
N GLU A 43 -6.31 0.08 8.88
CA GLU A 43 -5.59 -1.18 8.64
C GLU A 43 -5.10 -1.34 7.20
N ALA A 44 -3.94 -2.00 7.05
CA ALA A 44 -3.40 -2.38 5.74
C ALA A 44 -4.37 -3.27 4.94
N SER A 45 -5.15 -4.10 5.64
CA SER A 45 -6.20 -4.97 5.08
C SER A 45 -7.29 -4.17 4.35
N VAL A 46 -7.71 -3.03 4.90
CA VAL A 46 -8.74 -2.16 4.34
C VAL A 46 -8.22 -1.47 3.08
N LEU A 47 -6.99 -0.94 3.14
CA LEU A 47 -6.36 -0.33 1.97
C LEU A 47 -6.09 -1.35 0.85
N PHE A 48 -5.70 -2.58 1.22
CA PHE A 48 -5.59 -3.67 0.27
C PHE A 48 -6.92 -4.05 -0.34
N GLY A 49 -8.02 -4.01 0.42
CA GLY A 49 -9.38 -4.18 -0.11
C GLY A 49 -9.68 -3.22 -1.27
N GLN A 50 -9.27 -1.96 -1.15
CA GLN A 50 -9.40 -0.99 -2.24
C GLN A 50 -8.55 -1.34 -3.46
N PHE A 51 -7.31 -1.82 -3.25
CA PHE A 51 -6.47 -2.33 -4.33
C PHE A 51 -7.13 -3.49 -5.08
N LEU A 52 -7.80 -4.39 -4.35
CA LEU A 52 -8.56 -5.51 -4.94
C LEU A 52 -9.80 -5.03 -5.73
N LEU A 53 -10.53 -4.03 -5.23
CA LEU A 53 -11.68 -3.42 -5.95
C LEU A 53 -11.24 -2.80 -7.28
N LEU A 54 -10.03 -2.24 -7.33
CA LEU A 54 -9.40 -1.74 -8.56
C LEU A 54 -8.74 -2.85 -9.40
N ARG A 55 -9.11 -4.12 -9.16
CA ARG A 55 -8.64 -5.30 -9.90
C ARG A 55 -7.12 -5.47 -9.89
N LYS A 56 -6.46 -5.09 -8.79
CA LYS A 56 -5.00 -5.14 -8.63
C LYS A 56 -4.24 -4.29 -9.66
N ASP A 57 -4.90 -3.31 -10.29
CA ASP A 57 -4.29 -2.41 -11.26
C ASP A 57 -3.43 -1.37 -10.52
N GLU A 58 -2.11 -1.54 -10.59
CA GLU A 58 -1.16 -0.69 -9.87
C GLU A 58 -1.25 0.79 -10.25
N GLU A 59 -1.54 1.09 -11.52
CA GLU A 59 -1.63 2.47 -12.01
C GLU A 59 -2.92 3.13 -11.51
N LYS A 60 -4.07 2.45 -11.68
CA LYS A 60 -5.35 2.96 -11.16
C LYS A 60 -5.33 3.12 -9.65
N PHE A 61 -4.72 2.19 -8.92
CA PHE A 61 -4.59 2.30 -7.47
C PHE A 61 -3.66 3.44 -7.05
N ALA A 62 -2.52 3.60 -7.72
CA ALA A 62 -1.61 4.70 -7.42
C ALA A 62 -2.26 6.07 -7.69
N ASP A 63 -3.03 6.19 -8.76
CA ASP A 63 -3.78 7.42 -9.08
C ASP A 63 -4.94 7.65 -8.10
N TRP A 64 -5.71 6.62 -7.75
CA TRP A 64 -6.72 6.73 -6.69
C TRP A 64 -6.10 7.19 -5.36
N LEU A 65 -4.97 6.62 -4.96
CA LEU A 65 -4.32 6.95 -3.69
C LEU A 65 -3.75 8.38 -3.68
N LYS A 66 -3.32 8.88 -4.85
CA LYS A 66 -2.93 10.28 -5.04
C LYS A 66 -4.12 11.22 -4.86
N GLU A 67 -5.24 10.93 -5.52
CA GLU A 67 -6.44 11.76 -5.45
C GLU A 67 -7.10 11.73 -4.08
N PHE A 68 -7.18 10.55 -3.47
CA PHE A 68 -7.87 10.31 -2.20
C PHE A 68 -7.09 10.83 -0.99
N ALA A 69 -5.80 10.49 -0.87
CA ALA A 69 -4.99 10.78 0.32
C ALA A 69 -3.86 11.80 0.07
N GLY A 70 -3.69 12.30 -1.17
CA GLY A 70 -2.62 13.22 -1.53
C GLY A 70 -1.23 12.60 -1.45
N VAL A 71 -1.13 11.27 -1.60
CA VAL A 71 0.16 10.56 -1.61
C VAL A 71 0.89 10.91 -2.90
N ASN A 72 2.18 11.25 -2.83
CA ASN A 72 2.91 11.57 -4.07
C ASN A 72 3.15 10.32 -4.94
N THR A 73 3.43 10.51 -6.23
CA THR A 73 3.57 9.42 -7.22
C THR A 73 4.58 8.34 -6.83
N ARG A 74 5.72 8.72 -6.24
CA ARG A 74 6.75 7.74 -5.84
C ARG A 74 6.23 6.83 -4.71
N HIS A 75 5.59 7.44 -3.73
CA HIS A 75 5.05 6.73 -2.56
C HIS A 75 3.82 5.89 -2.94
N ALA A 76 2.95 6.40 -3.81
CA ALA A 76 1.78 5.69 -4.28
C ALA A 76 2.17 4.43 -5.08
N ARG A 77 3.15 4.54 -5.98
CA ARG A 77 3.70 3.38 -6.71
C ARG A 77 4.36 2.37 -5.78
N ALA A 78 5.11 2.82 -4.78
CA ALA A 78 5.72 1.92 -3.80
C ALA A 78 4.66 1.13 -3.00
N CYS A 79 3.54 1.76 -2.65
CA CYS A 79 2.40 1.10 -2.02
C CYS A 79 1.75 0.07 -2.96
N ALA A 80 1.47 0.49 -4.21
CA ALA A 80 0.88 -0.37 -5.24
C ALA A 80 1.71 -1.64 -5.48
N SER A 81 3.02 -1.49 -5.71
CA SER A 81 3.91 -2.62 -5.96
C SER A 81 4.08 -3.52 -4.73
N CYS A 82 4.02 -2.97 -3.52
CA CYS A 82 4.03 -3.76 -2.28
C CYS A 82 2.80 -4.65 -2.16
N PHE A 83 1.60 -4.11 -2.45
CA PHE A 83 0.38 -4.90 -2.48
C PHE A 83 0.33 -5.88 -3.65
N ALA A 84 0.83 -5.52 -4.82
CA ALA A 84 0.92 -6.42 -5.97
C ALA A 84 1.79 -7.64 -5.65
N GLU A 85 2.95 -7.43 -5.05
CA GLU A 85 3.84 -8.52 -4.63
C GLU A 85 3.22 -9.37 -3.52
N TRP A 86 2.63 -8.75 -2.49
CA TRP A 86 1.93 -9.49 -1.44
C TRP A 86 0.81 -10.35 -2.03
N ALA A 87 0.01 -9.80 -2.94
CA ALA A 87 -1.08 -10.50 -3.61
C ALA A 87 -0.62 -11.63 -4.52
N LEU A 88 0.62 -11.59 -5.01
CA LEU A 88 1.21 -12.66 -5.82
C LEU A 88 1.75 -13.80 -4.94
N GLN A 89 2.13 -13.52 -3.69
CA GLN A 89 2.66 -14.53 -2.76
C GLN A 89 1.59 -15.20 -1.90
N HIS A 90 0.51 -14.49 -1.56
CA HIS A 90 -0.43 -14.90 -0.51
C HIS A 90 -1.90 -15.01 -0.96
N MET A 91 -2.21 -14.85 -2.25
CA MET A 91 -3.54 -15.12 -2.83
C MET A 91 -3.46 -16.16 -3.93
#